data_AF-A0A7T4YGN0-F1
#
_entry.id   AF-A0A7T4YGN0-F1
#
_cell.length_a   1.000
_cell.length_b   1.000
_cell.length_c   1.000
_cell.angle_alpha   90.00
_cell.angle_beta   90.00
_cell.angle_gamma   90.00
#
_symmetry.space_group_name_H-M   'P 1'
#
loop_
_entity.id
_entity.type
_entity.pdbx_description
1 polymer ?
#
loop_
_entity_poly.entity_id
_entity_poly.type
_entity_poly.pdbx_seq_one_letter_code
_entity_poly.pdbx_strand_id
1 'polypeptide(L)'
;MNGINFLLGQSSVIPIGLTIAMGIAIAVGLVLWLIGRSIAKPSCVISGLVLGGIGGLIAATIWQLQGLMILPLIIGFALAGALLSGLLFRLWMGLSGAILLAFLGPLCMFVWQGADVTILQEKQEQTTEESTSLSSLLSGKSISKTDNKLEETTDTEPAHDQLTTLVSGVVEGIQKQITEEATPEEQAKWGKNLDKSSKPVSVTLTNTETAEGTEAESQTDAVSAVMQSDMAQKFFEAMNSMRDRVKDQLQVWWEVRTPQEQTSIMVASLAGALIGLLFGLIAPYWAASFESALVGAILMLLPGMNLAEVYIPAVEPYLPNSPRSILVFLGLITIIGVLIQWTIFRKSADK
;
A
#
# COMPACT_ATOMS: atom_id res chain seq x y z
N MET A 1 -5.81 -23.95 -8.91
CA MET A 1 -6.93 -23.23 -8.26
C MET A 1 -6.33 -22.11 -7.43
N ASN A 2 -6.57 -20.86 -7.83
CA ASN A 2 -5.88 -19.69 -7.28
C ASN A 2 -6.36 -19.45 -5.84
N GLY A 3 -5.44 -19.43 -4.86
CA GLY A 3 -5.74 -19.18 -3.44
C GLY A 3 -6.43 -17.83 -3.16
N ILE A 4 -6.54 -16.95 -4.17
CA ILE A 4 -7.32 -15.71 -4.11
C ILE A 4 -8.83 -16.01 -4.06
N ASN A 5 -9.31 -17.04 -4.77
CA ASN A 5 -10.71 -17.47 -4.72
C ASN A 5 -11.11 -18.03 -3.35
N PHE A 6 -10.12 -18.48 -2.56
CA PHE A 6 -10.33 -18.91 -1.18
C PHE A 6 -10.39 -17.73 -0.20
N LEU A 7 -9.71 -16.62 -0.48
CA LEU A 7 -9.81 -15.38 0.30
C LEU A 7 -11.07 -14.57 0.00
N LEU A 8 -11.64 -14.72 -1.20
CA LEU A 8 -12.84 -14.02 -1.65
C LEU A 8 -14.11 -14.87 -1.52
N GLY A 9 -14.16 -15.79 -0.54
CA GLY A 9 -15.25 -16.73 -0.30
C GLY A 9 -16.64 -16.23 -0.74
N GLN A 10 -17.08 -16.72 -1.91
CA GLN A 10 -18.43 -16.77 -2.50
C GLN A 10 -19.41 -15.59 -2.41
N SER A 11 -19.12 -14.45 -1.79
CA SER A 11 -19.96 -13.27 -1.95
C SER A 11 -19.61 -12.60 -3.28
N SER A 12 -20.43 -12.87 -4.29
CA SER A 12 -20.33 -12.40 -5.69
C SER A 12 -20.42 -10.87 -5.86
N VAL A 13 -20.20 -10.10 -4.80
CA VAL A 13 -20.21 -8.64 -4.81
C VAL A 13 -19.00 -8.18 -4.00
N ILE A 14 -17.95 -7.81 -4.72
CA ILE A 14 -16.84 -7.06 -4.13
C ILE A 14 -17.46 -5.81 -3.47
N PRO A 15 -17.24 -5.56 -2.17
CA PRO A 15 -17.81 -4.41 -1.50
C PRO A 15 -17.41 -3.14 -2.27
N ILE A 16 -18.37 -2.27 -2.55
CA ILE A 16 -18.18 -1.05 -3.37
C ILE A 16 -16.95 -0.25 -2.90
N GLY A 17 -16.72 -0.21 -1.58
CA GLY A 17 -15.54 0.42 -0.99
C GLY A 17 -14.20 -0.15 -1.47
N LEU A 18 -14.08 -1.47 -1.67
CA LEU A 18 -12.86 -2.11 -2.19
C LEU A 18 -12.63 -1.74 -3.65
N THR A 19 -13.69 -1.70 -4.47
CA THR A 19 -13.58 -1.29 -5.88
C THR A 19 -13.12 0.17 -6.00
N ILE A 20 -13.67 1.06 -5.17
CA ILE A 20 -13.23 2.46 -5.11
C ILE A 20 -11.76 2.54 -4.66
N ALA A 21 -11.38 1.79 -3.63
CA ALA A 21 -9.99 1.75 -3.15
C ALA A 21 -9.02 1.24 -4.23
N MET A 22 -9.39 0.19 -4.98
CA MET A 22 -8.60 -0.32 -6.11
C MET A 22 -8.49 0.73 -7.23
N GLY A 23 -9.57 1.44 -7.56
CA GLY A 23 -9.56 2.54 -8.52
C GLY A 23 -8.63 3.68 -8.10
N ILE A 24 -8.67 4.08 -6.82
CA ILE A 24 -7.76 5.08 -6.25
C ILE A 24 -6.32 4.58 -6.30
N ALA A 25 -6.05 3.31 -5.96
CA ALA A 25 -4.70 2.74 -6.02
C ALA A 25 -4.13 2.76 -7.45
N ILE A 26 -4.94 2.45 -8.46
CA ILE A 26 -4.54 2.55 -9.87
C ILE A 26 -4.25 4.01 -10.25
N ALA A 27 -5.11 4.94 -9.85
CA ALA A 27 -4.93 6.37 -10.14
C ALA A 27 -3.65 6.92 -9.49
N VAL A 28 -3.41 6.60 -8.21
CA VAL A 28 -2.19 6.96 -7.48
C VAL A 28 -0.97 6.30 -8.12
N GLY A 29 -1.06 5.02 -8.48
CA GLY A 29 -0.04 4.29 -9.22
C GLY A 29 0.30 4.99 -10.54
N LEU A 30 -0.70 5.50 -11.26
CA LEU A 30 -0.55 6.25 -12.51
C LEU A 30 0.11 7.61 -12.32
N VAL A 31 -0.27 8.34 -11.28
CA VAL A 31 0.38 9.62 -10.95
C VAL A 31 1.84 9.40 -10.56
N LEU A 32 2.14 8.40 -9.72
CA LEU A 32 3.51 8.04 -9.36
C LEU A 32 4.30 7.57 -10.59
N TRP A 33 3.70 6.76 -11.45
CA TRP A 33 4.31 6.27 -12.67
C TRP A 33 4.62 7.39 -13.68
N LEU A 34 3.83 8.47 -13.73
CA LEU A 34 4.09 9.61 -14.63
C LEU A 34 4.99 10.70 -14.03
N ILE A 35 4.78 11.04 -12.75
CA ILE A 35 5.26 12.32 -12.17
C ILE A 35 6.17 12.10 -10.94
N GLY A 36 6.33 10.88 -10.41
CA GLY A 36 7.00 10.69 -9.12
C GLY A 36 8.41 11.30 -9.01
N ARG A 37 9.18 11.33 -10.11
CA ARG A 37 10.50 11.97 -10.16
C ARG A 37 10.45 13.51 -10.00
N SER A 38 9.43 14.20 -10.49
CA SER A 38 9.41 15.67 -10.48
C SER A 38 9.09 16.23 -9.08
N ILE A 39 8.36 15.47 -8.26
CA ILE A 39 7.92 15.90 -6.93
C ILE A 39 9.00 15.67 -5.88
N ALA A 40 9.84 14.63 -6.04
CA ALA A 40 10.84 14.26 -5.04
C ALA A 40 11.91 15.34 -4.76
N LYS A 41 12.30 16.12 -5.78
CA LYS A 41 13.31 17.19 -5.62
C LYS A 41 12.80 18.38 -4.80
N PRO A 42 11.70 19.06 -5.21
CA PRO A 42 11.21 20.22 -4.48
C PRO A 42 10.78 19.84 -3.07
N SER A 43 10.17 18.66 -2.87
CA SER A 43 9.75 18.24 -1.53
C SER A 43 10.94 18.10 -0.57
N CYS A 44 12.06 17.53 -1.03
CA CYS A 44 13.25 17.35 -0.20
C CYS A 44 13.99 18.67 0.08
N VAL A 45 14.06 19.58 -0.89
CA VAL A 45 14.68 20.89 -0.69
C VAL A 45 13.83 21.74 0.26
N ILE A 46 12.50 21.76 0.07
CA ILE A 46 11.58 22.50 0.93
C ILE A 46 11.63 21.94 2.35
N SER A 47 11.59 20.61 2.53
CA SER A 47 11.68 20.01 3.86
C SER A 47 13.02 20.31 4.55
N GLY A 48 14.14 20.24 3.81
CA GLY A 48 15.46 20.61 4.33
C GLY A 48 15.56 22.08 4.71
N LEU A 49 14.98 22.97 3.92
CA LEU A 49 14.94 24.41 4.20
C LEU A 49 14.11 24.72 5.45
N VAL A 50 12.94 24.11 5.57
CA VAL A 50 12.06 24.28 6.74
C VAL A 50 12.73 23.74 8.00
N LEU A 51 13.24 22.50 7.98
CA LEU A 51 13.92 21.89 9.13
C LEU A 51 15.20 22.65 9.50
N GLY A 52 15.98 23.07 8.50
CA GLY A 52 17.17 23.91 8.72
C GLY A 52 16.82 25.27 9.31
N GLY A 53 15.77 25.92 8.83
CA GLY A 53 15.29 27.20 9.37
C GLY A 53 14.83 27.09 10.82
N ILE A 54 14.08 26.04 11.17
CA ILE A 54 13.70 25.72 12.56
C ILE A 54 14.95 25.47 13.41
N GLY A 55 15.91 24.69 12.92
CA GLY A 55 17.19 24.47 13.60
C GLY A 55 17.97 25.77 13.85
N GLY A 56 17.97 26.69 12.89
CA GLY A 56 18.57 28.02 13.02
C GLY A 56 17.88 28.88 14.08
N LEU A 57 16.55 28.83 14.17
CA LEU A 57 15.79 29.51 15.22
C LEU A 57 16.13 28.95 16.63
N ILE A 58 16.20 27.63 16.75
CA ILE A 58 16.58 26.96 18.01
C ILE A 58 18.01 27.37 18.39
N ALA A 59 18.95 27.36 17.45
CA ALA A 59 20.34 27.75 17.68
C ALA A 59 20.47 29.23 18.10
N ALA A 60 19.73 30.13 17.44
CA ALA A 60 19.69 31.55 17.81
C ALA A 60 19.17 31.76 19.25
N THR A 61 18.16 30.97 19.64
CA THR A 61 17.59 31.00 20.99
C THR A 61 18.59 30.53 22.05
N ILE A 62 19.33 29.45 21.76
CA ILE A 62 20.35 28.90 22.67
C ILE A 62 21.52 29.87 22.85
N TRP A 63 21.93 30.59 21.81
CA TRP A 63 23.03 31.54 21.87
C TRP A 63 22.64 32.95 22.31
N GLN A 64 21.36 33.18 22.64
CA GLN A 64 20.85 34.49 23.07
C GLN A 64 21.23 35.64 22.14
N LEU A 65 21.33 35.37 20.84
CA LEU A 65 21.65 36.39 19.84
C LEU A 65 20.48 37.38 19.76
N GLN A 66 20.75 38.66 19.95
CA GLN A 66 19.74 39.73 19.85
C GLN A 66 19.93 40.53 18.56
N GLY A 67 18.81 40.97 17.97
CA GLY A 67 18.78 41.89 16.84
C GLY A 67 19.06 41.26 15.47
N LEU A 68 19.62 42.07 14.56
CA LEU A 68 19.78 41.76 13.14
C LEU A 68 20.74 40.59 12.84
N MET A 69 21.47 40.09 13.85
CA MET A 69 22.38 38.95 13.72
C MET A 69 21.69 37.58 13.67
N ILE A 70 20.40 37.50 14.00
CA ILE A 70 19.62 36.24 13.91
C ILE A 70 19.39 35.84 12.44
N LEU A 71 19.16 36.82 11.57
CA LEU A 71 18.78 36.61 10.17
C LEU A 71 19.84 35.82 9.36
N PRO A 72 21.15 36.19 9.35
CA PRO A 72 22.16 35.40 8.65
C PRO A 72 22.33 33.98 9.23
N LEU A 73 22.07 33.79 10.52
CA LEU A 73 22.14 32.48 11.16
C LEU A 73 21.02 31.56 10.63
N ILE A 74 19.78 32.03 10.60
CA ILE A 74 18.64 31.27 10.07
C ILE A 74 18.87 30.92 8.60
N ILE A 75 19.31 31.89 7.78
CA ILE A 75 19.62 31.64 6.37
C ILE A 75 20.75 30.61 6.23
N GLY A 76 21.81 30.72 7.04
CA GLY A 76 22.92 29.77 7.05
C GLY A 76 22.47 28.34 7.38
N PHE A 77 21.67 28.17 8.44
CA PHE A 77 21.13 26.86 8.82
C PHE A 77 20.09 26.33 7.82
N ALA A 78 19.27 27.18 7.20
CA ALA A 78 18.34 26.77 6.15
C ALA A 78 19.08 26.25 4.90
N LEU A 79 20.15 26.94 4.48
CA LEU A 79 21.01 26.49 3.38
C LEU A 79 21.76 25.20 3.73
N ALA A 80 22.30 25.11 4.95
CA ALA A 80 22.94 23.88 5.45
C ALA A 80 21.95 22.71 5.50
N GLY A 81 20.72 22.95 5.94
CA GLY A 81 19.62 21.99 5.95
C GLY A 81 19.24 21.51 4.55
N ALA A 82 19.16 22.41 3.57
CA ALA A 82 18.90 22.05 2.18
C ALA A 82 20.03 21.22 1.54
N LEU A 83 21.29 21.52 1.88
CA LEU A 83 22.44 20.71 1.45
C LEU A 83 22.43 19.32 2.09
N LEU A 84 22.15 19.27 3.40
CA LEU A 84 22.07 18.01 4.15
C LEU A 84 20.91 17.13 3.65
N SER A 85 19.74 17.72 3.39
CA SER A 85 18.61 16.97 2.83
C SER A 85 18.92 16.43 1.44
N GLY A 86 19.64 17.19 0.61
CA GLY A 86 20.14 16.72 -0.69
C GLY A 86 21.08 15.51 -0.59
N LEU A 87 21.98 15.50 0.41
CA LEU A 87 22.86 14.35 0.68
C LEU A 87 22.08 13.15 1.21
N LEU A 88 21.16 13.39 2.16
CA LEU A 88 20.32 12.36 2.75
C LEU A 88 19.41 11.73 1.69
N PHE A 89 18.90 12.52 0.74
CA PHE A 89 18.15 12.02 -0.41
C PHE A 89 18.99 11.07 -1.26
N ARG A 90 20.25 11.43 -1.58
CA ARG A 90 21.14 10.52 -2.33
C ARG A 90 21.39 9.22 -1.58
N LEU A 91 21.62 9.29 -0.28
CA LEU A 91 21.81 8.10 0.56
C LEU A 91 20.54 7.24 0.59
N TRP A 92 19.39 7.87 0.77
CA TRP A 92 18.09 7.20 0.80
C TRP A 92 17.80 6.50 -0.53
N MET A 93 18.00 7.17 -1.66
CA MET A 93 17.83 6.58 -3.00
C MET A 93 18.82 5.44 -3.26
N GLY A 94 20.04 5.53 -2.73
CA GLY A 94 20.99 4.42 -2.74
C GLY A 94 20.48 3.22 -1.93
N LEU A 95 19.98 3.47 -0.73
CA LEU A 95 19.47 2.42 0.16
C LEU A 95 18.20 1.75 -0.38
N SER A 96 17.24 2.53 -0.88
CA SER A 96 16.02 2.00 -1.51
C SER A 96 16.35 1.18 -2.75
N GLY A 97 17.26 1.66 -3.60
CA GLY A 97 17.72 0.94 -4.78
C GLY A 97 18.44 -0.37 -4.41
N ALA A 98 19.24 -0.35 -3.35
CA ALA A 98 19.90 -1.54 -2.81
C ALA A 98 18.87 -2.58 -2.35
N ILE A 99 17.89 -2.17 -1.55
CA ILE A 99 16.83 -3.05 -1.06
C ILE A 99 16.05 -3.64 -2.24
N LEU A 100 15.62 -2.78 -3.18
CA LEU A 100 14.85 -3.20 -4.34
C LEU A 100 15.60 -4.25 -5.17
N LEU A 101 16.86 -3.99 -5.53
CA LEU A 101 17.64 -4.95 -6.32
C LEU A 101 18.04 -6.20 -5.52
N ALA A 102 18.18 -6.10 -4.20
CA ALA A 102 18.39 -7.25 -3.33
C ALA A 102 17.22 -8.23 -3.36
N PHE A 103 15.98 -7.73 -3.49
CA PHE A 103 14.78 -8.54 -3.67
C PHE A 103 14.54 -8.96 -5.12
N LEU A 104 14.89 -8.10 -6.09
CA LEU A 104 14.70 -8.37 -7.51
C LEU A 104 15.54 -9.57 -7.99
N GLY A 105 16.78 -9.71 -7.48
CA GLY A 105 17.65 -10.84 -7.81
C GLY A 105 17.01 -12.22 -7.52
N PRO A 106 16.61 -12.50 -6.27
CA PRO A 106 15.86 -13.72 -5.91
C PRO A 106 14.56 -13.89 -6.70
N LEU A 107 13.81 -12.81 -6.92
CA LEU A 107 12.57 -12.87 -7.72
C LEU A 107 12.84 -13.28 -9.16
N CYS A 108 13.87 -12.72 -9.80
CA CYS A 108 14.27 -13.11 -11.16
C CYS A 108 14.76 -14.55 -11.20
N MET A 109 15.51 -15.00 -10.19
CA MET A 109 15.96 -16.39 -10.08
C MET A 109 14.76 -17.35 -9.91
N PHE A 110 13.77 -16.97 -9.09
CA PHE A 110 12.54 -17.74 -8.88
C PHE A 110 11.76 -17.90 -10.18
N VAL A 111 11.63 -16.83 -10.97
CA VAL A 111 11.05 -16.85 -12.31
C VAL A 111 11.85 -17.74 -13.25
N TRP A 112 13.17 -17.60 -13.26
CA TRP A 112 14.03 -18.32 -14.18
C TRP A 112 13.98 -19.82 -13.95
N GLN A 113 14.15 -20.25 -12.70
CA GLN A 113 14.09 -21.66 -12.31
C GLN A 113 12.72 -22.28 -12.56
N GLY A 114 11.68 -21.46 -12.76
CA GLY A 114 10.34 -21.96 -13.02
C GLY A 114 9.91 -22.88 -11.94
N ALA A 115 10.03 -22.45 -10.68
CA ALA A 115 9.61 -23.21 -9.53
C ALA A 115 8.22 -23.77 -9.83
N ASP A 116 8.20 -25.05 -10.23
CA ASP A 116 6.99 -25.78 -10.51
C ASP A 116 6.30 -25.88 -9.16
N VAL A 117 5.32 -24.99 -8.95
CA VAL A 117 4.55 -24.88 -7.70
C VAL A 117 3.86 -26.22 -7.38
N THR A 118 3.81 -27.15 -8.35
CA THR A 118 3.34 -28.51 -8.20
C THR A 118 4.03 -29.28 -7.07
N ILE A 119 5.32 -29.06 -6.80
CA ILE A 119 6.05 -29.81 -5.75
C ILE A 119 5.54 -29.44 -4.34
N LEU A 120 5.05 -28.22 -4.14
CA LEU A 120 4.47 -27.82 -2.85
C LEU A 120 3.04 -28.36 -2.67
N GLN A 121 2.31 -28.52 -3.77
CA GLN A 121 0.94 -29.02 -3.74
C GLN A 121 0.90 -30.52 -3.42
N GLU A 122 1.82 -31.31 -3.98
CA GLU A 122 1.94 -32.74 -3.73
C GLU A 122 2.29 -33.05 -2.25
N LYS A 123 3.16 -32.24 -1.63
CA LYS A 123 3.53 -32.41 -0.22
C LYS A 123 2.41 -32.02 0.76
N GLN A 124 1.61 -31.01 0.43
CA GLN A 124 0.44 -30.66 1.24
C GLN A 124 -0.66 -31.72 1.16
N GLU A 125 -0.93 -32.27 -0.03
CA GLU A 125 -1.90 -33.36 -0.19
C GLU A 125 -1.46 -34.61 0.59
N GLN A 126 -0.18 -34.96 0.58
CA GLN A 126 0.34 -36.07 1.38
C GLN A 126 0.17 -35.87 2.90
N THR A 127 0.39 -34.64 3.40
CA THR A 127 0.25 -34.35 4.83
C THR A 127 -1.22 -34.36 5.26
N THR A 128 -2.12 -33.90 4.38
CA THR A 128 -3.57 -33.95 4.65
C THR A 128 -4.08 -35.39 4.65
N GLU A 129 -3.69 -36.23 3.67
CA GLU A 129 -4.11 -37.65 3.64
C GLU A 129 -3.65 -38.43 4.88
N GLU A 130 -2.41 -38.21 5.32
CA GLU A 130 -1.86 -38.85 6.51
C GLU A 130 -2.62 -38.43 7.78
N SER A 131 -2.99 -37.16 7.91
CA SER A 131 -3.80 -36.66 9.04
C SER A 131 -5.24 -37.19 9.06
N THR A 132 -5.88 -37.39 7.90
CA THR A 132 -7.20 -38.05 7.82
C THR A 132 -7.13 -39.55 8.17
N SER A 133 -6.05 -40.23 7.80
CA SER A 133 -5.85 -41.64 8.15
C SER A 133 -5.64 -41.85 9.66
N LEU A 134 -4.94 -40.92 10.34
CA LEU A 134 -4.79 -40.95 11.80
C LEU A 134 -6.09 -40.57 12.53
N SER A 135 -6.83 -39.59 12.02
CA SER A 135 -8.11 -39.17 12.59
C SER A 135 -9.17 -40.28 12.52
N SER A 136 -9.20 -41.04 11.41
CA SER A 136 -10.07 -42.20 11.27
C SER A 136 -9.65 -43.39 12.15
N LEU A 137 -8.35 -43.60 12.37
CA LEU A 137 -7.85 -44.59 13.33
C LEU A 137 -8.17 -44.25 14.79
N LEU A 138 -8.18 -42.96 15.15
CA LEU A 138 -8.55 -42.50 16.49
C LEU A 138 -10.07 -42.47 16.72
N SER A 139 -10.88 -42.25 15.67
CA SER A 139 -12.34 -42.30 15.76
C SER A 139 -12.93 -43.72 15.85
N GLY A 140 -12.14 -44.75 15.49
CA GLY A 140 -12.56 -46.15 15.49
C GLY A 140 -12.66 -46.86 16.84
N LYS A 141 -12.29 -46.21 17.97
CA LYS A 141 -12.44 -46.81 19.31
C LYS A 141 -13.64 -46.21 20.05
N SER A 142 -14.82 -46.48 19.52
CA SER A 142 -16.08 -46.35 20.26
C SER A 142 -16.08 -47.36 21.41
N ILE A 143 -15.96 -46.85 22.63
CA ILE A 143 -16.24 -47.60 23.85
C ILE A 143 -17.74 -47.88 23.83
N SER A 144 -18.08 -49.14 23.53
CA SER A 144 -19.40 -49.71 23.74
C SER A 144 -19.76 -49.70 25.23
N LYS A 145 -21.04 -49.43 25.49
CA LYS A 145 -21.78 -49.48 26.77
C LYS A 145 -21.56 -48.32 27.76
N THR A 146 -22.58 -47.47 27.88
CA THR A 146 -23.57 -47.62 28.96
C THR A 146 -24.87 -46.90 28.56
N ASP A 147 -25.97 -47.63 28.68
CA ASP A 147 -27.33 -47.16 28.46
C ASP A 147 -27.66 -45.94 29.32
N ASN A 148 -28.15 -44.86 28.70
CA ASN A 148 -29.11 -43.95 29.35
C ASN A 148 -29.92 -43.17 28.30
N LYS A 149 -31.13 -43.69 28.09
CA LYS A 149 -32.42 -42.99 28.00
C LYS A 149 -32.39 -41.50 27.60
N LEU A 150 -32.63 -41.29 26.31
CA LEU A 150 -33.60 -40.35 25.71
C LEU A 150 -34.08 -39.19 26.60
N GLU A 151 -33.59 -37.99 26.31
CA GLU A 151 -34.42 -36.79 26.19
C GLU A 151 -33.87 -35.92 25.05
N GLU A 152 -34.80 -35.54 24.19
CA GLU A 152 -34.65 -34.93 22.87
C GLU A 152 -34.70 -33.41 23.02
N THR A 153 -33.59 -32.72 22.77
CA THR A 153 -33.59 -31.29 22.42
C THR A 153 -32.55 -31.03 21.34
N THR A 154 -33.08 -30.95 20.12
CA THR A 154 -32.38 -30.53 18.91
C THR A 154 -32.29 -29.01 18.92
N ASP A 155 -31.11 -28.45 19.18
CA ASP A 155 -30.75 -27.09 18.79
C ASP A 155 -29.21 -27.01 18.72
N THR A 156 -28.66 -27.34 17.55
CA THR A 156 -27.27 -26.99 17.21
C THR A 156 -27.34 -25.79 16.27
N GLU A 157 -27.37 -24.61 16.89
CA GLU A 157 -27.29 -23.32 16.24
C GLU A 157 -25.91 -23.18 15.56
N PRO A 158 -25.84 -22.96 14.23
CA PRO A 158 -24.55 -22.81 13.55
C PRO A 158 -23.97 -21.43 13.89
N ALA A 159 -22.73 -21.42 14.41
CA ALA A 159 -21.90 -20.23 14.65
C ALA A 159 -21.65 -19.34 13.40
N HIS A 160 -22.26 -19.67 12.27
CA HIS A 160 -22.29 -18.86 11.05
C HIS A 160 -23.32 -17.72 11.12
N ASP A 161 -24.40 -17.84 11.91
CA ASP A 161 -25.46 -16.81 11.95
C ASP A 161 -25.07 -15.56 12.76
N GLN A 162 -24.12 -15.68 13.69
CA GLN A 162 -23.65 -14.54 14.48
C GLN A 162 -22.84 -13.55 13.63
N LEU A 163 -22.08 -14.02 12.63
CA LEU A 163 -21.32 -13.16 11.71
C LEU A 163 -22.24 -12.44 10.71
N THR A 164 -23.28 -13.12 10.19
CA THR A 164 -24.28 -12.50 9.31
C THR A 164 -25.14 -11.48 10.04
N THR A 165 -25.46 -11.73 11.31
CA THR A 165 -26.20 -10.79 12.17
C THR A 165 -25.36 -9.56 12.53
N LEU A 166 -24.05 -9.74 12.80
CA LEU A 166 -23.11 -8.64 13.02
C LEU A 166 -22.91 -7.77 11.78
N VAL A 167 -22.79 -8.37 10.59
CA VAL A 167 -22.62 -7.63 9.33
C VAL A 167 -23.90 -6.87 8.96
N SER A 168 -25.07 -7.49 9.13
CA SER A 168 -26.36 -6.83 8.86
C SER A 168 -26.61 -5.67 9.83
N GLY A 169 -26.25 -5.82 11.11
CA GLY A 169 -26.35 -4.75 12.10
C GLY A 169 -25.40 -3.56 11.84
N VAL A 170 -24.20 -3.81 11.30
CA VAL A 170 -23.27 -2.73 10.91
C VAL A 170 -23.79 -2.00 9.66
N VAL A 171 -24.36 -2.71 8.68
CA VAL A 171 -24.94 -2.10 7.48
C VAL A 171 -26.18 -1.27 7.83
N GLU A 172 -27.07 -1.78 8.68
CA GLU A 172 -28.22 -1.00 9.18
C GLU A 172 -27.78 0.22 10.00
N GLY A 173 -26.72 0.09 10.82
CA GLY A 173 -26.16 1.20 11.58
C GLY A 173 -25.63 2.33 10.69
N ILE A 174 -24.89 1.98 9.64
CA ILE A 174 -24.36 2.94 8.65
C ILE A 174 -25.51 3.57 7.84
N GLN A 175 -26.48 2.77 7.39
CA GLN A 175 -27.65 3.27 6.66
C GLN A 175 -28.47 4.25 7.51
N LYS A 176 -28.63 3.95 8.80
CA LYS A 176 -29.36 4.80 9.74
C LYS A 176 -28.62 6.10 10.05
N GLN A 177 -27.29 6.06 10.20
CA GLN A 177 -26.47 7.28 10.37
C GLN A 177 -26.52 8.21 9.14
N ILE A 178 -26.47 7.65 7.93
CA ILE A 178 -26.60 8.40 6.67
C ILE A 178 -28.00 9.00 6.51
N THR A 179 -29.02 8.32 7.04
CA THR A 179 -30.43 8.76 6.94
C THR A 179 -30.81 9.75 8.04
N GLU A 180 -30.22 9.68 9.23
CA GLU A 180 -30.49 10.59 10.35
C GLU A 180 -29.76 11.94 10.26
N GLU A 181 -28.69 12.06 9.45
CA GLU A 181 -28.02 13.35 9.21
C GLU A 181 -28.65 14.21 8.10
N ALA A 182 -29.62 13.69 7.35
CA ALA A 182 -30.33 14.47 6.33
C ALA A 182 -31.61 15.10 6.91
N THR A 183 -31.50 16.32 7.42
CA THR A 183 -32.72 17.08 7.80
C THR A 183 -33.56 17.41 6.55
N PRO A 184 -34.89 17.22 6.59
CA PRO A 184 -35.78 17.51 5.45
C PRO A 184 -35.71 18.96 4.94
N GLU A 185 -35.22 19.89 5.76
CA GLU A 185 -35.04 21.29 5.38
C GLU A 185 -33.83 21.54 4.45
N GLU A 186 -32.79 20.70 4.49
CA GLU A 186 -31.61 20.84 3.61
C GLU A 186 -31.85 20.25 2.21
N GLN A 187 -32.61 19.16 2.10
CA GLN A 187 -32.99 18.58 0.81
C GLN A 187 -33.93 19.50 0.00
N ALA A 188 -34.76 20.30 0.67
CA ALA A 188 -35.62 21.29 0.03
C ALA A 188 -34.84 22.52 -0.53
N LYS A 189 -33.63 22.80 -0.01
CA LYS A 189 -32.75 23.88 -0.49
C LYS A 189 -31.92 23.48 -1.72
N TRP A 190 -31.54 22.21 -1.83
CA TRP A 190 -30.74 21.72 -2.96
C TRP A 190 -31.53 21.66 -4.28
N GLY A 191 -32.83 21.37 -4.24
CA GLY A 191 -33.67 21.27 -5.43
C GLY A 191 -34.05 22.61 -6.10
N LYS A 192 -33.87 23.75 -5.43
CA LYS A 192 -34.34 25.07 -5.92
C LYS A 192 -33.26 25.99 -6.49
N ASN A 193 -31.98 25.65 -6.34
CA ASN A 193 -30.86 26.51 -6.75
C ASN A 193 -30.21 26.13 -8.09
N LEU A 194 -30.69 25.09 -8.77
CA LEU A 194 -30.14 24.64 -10.06
C LEU A 194 -30.71 25.35 -11.30
N ASP A 195 -31.70 26.24 -11.15
CA ASP A 195 -32.40 26.83 -12.31
C ASP A 195 -32.20 28.35 -12.48
N LYS A 196 -31.34 28.99 -11.68
CA LYS A 196 -31.06 30.44 -11.79
C LYS A 196 -29.60 30.79 -11.50
N SER A 197 -28.69 30.47 -12.42
CA SER A 197 -27.37 31.11 -12.42
C SER A 197 -26.82 31.30 -13.84
N SER A 198 -27.32 32.34 -14.49
CA SER A 198 -26.74 32.93 -15.71
C SER A 198 -26.58 34.44 -15.54
N LYS A 199 -25.80 34.88 -14.53
CA LYS A 199 -25.23 36.23 -14.50
C LYS A 199 -23.82 36.22 -13.89
N PRO A 200 -22.88 37.01 -14.43
CA PRO A 200 -21.52 37.08 -13.93
C PRO A 200 -21.49 37.80 -12.58
N VAL A 201 -20.93 37.14 -11.56
CA VAL A 201 -20.71 37.71 -10.23
C VAL A 201 -19.35 38.41 -10.23
N SER A 202 -19.37 39.72 -10.06
CA SER A 202 -18.20 40.54 -9.73
C SER A 202 -17.77 40.20 -8.31
N VAL A 203 -16.58 39.61 -8.15
CA VAL A 203 -15.99 39.31 -6.84
C VAL A 203 -15.40 40.60 -6.27
N THR A 204 -16.10 41.20 -5.31
CA THR A 204 -15.54 42.24 -4.43
C THR A 204 -14.83 41.54 -3.27
N LEU A 205 -13.50 41.67 -3.24
CA LEU A 205 -12.66 41.25 -2.10
C LEU A 205 -12.85 42.23 -0.95
N THR A 206 -13.60 41.83 0.07
CA THR A 206 -13.60 42.51 1.36
C THR A 206 -12.43 41.98 2.18
N ASN A 207 -11.46 42.86 2.48
CA ASN A 207 -10.39 42.59 3.41
C ASN A 207 -10.96 42.42 4.83
N THR A 208 -10.82 41.24 5.40
CA THR A 208 -11.05 40.99 6.82
C THR A 208 -9.73 41.20 7.57
N GLU A 209 -9.72 42.18 8.47
CA GLU A 209 -8.62 42.48 9.37
C GLU A 209 -8.30 41.32 10.31
N THR A 210 -7.04 40.91 10.25
CA THR A 210 -6.12 40.60 11.35
C THR A 210 -6.74 40.31 12.73
N ALA A 211 -6.93 39.02 13.01
CA ALA A 211 -6.87 38.48 14.37
C ALA A 211 -5.71 37.48 14.42
N GLU A 212 -4.54 37.96 14.80
CA GLU A 212 -3.39 37.12 15.20
C GLU A 212 -3.70 36.52 16.57
N GLY A 213 -3.79 35.19 16.66
CA GLY A 213 -3.75 34.51 17.96
C GLY A 213 -4.33 33.10 17.97
N THR A 214 -3.44 32.11 17.89
CA THR A 214 -3.60 30.76 18.48
C THR A 214 -4.53 29.77 17.74
N GLU A 215 -4.13 29.30 16.55
CA GLU A 215 -4.78 28.18 15.83
C GLU A 215 -3.85 26.96 15.59
N ALA A 216 -2.80 26.78 16.40
CA ALA A 216 -1.81 25.71 16.17
C ALA A 216 -2.13 24.36 16.84
N GLU A 217 -3.22 24.23 17.61
CA GLU A 217 -3.46 23.04 18.46
C GLU A 217 -4.57 22.08 17.98
N SER A 218 -5.32 22.40 16.92
CA SER A 218 -6.52 21.62 16.55
C SER A 218 -6.31 20.51 15.50
N GLN A 219 -5.16 20.42 14.82
CA GLN A 219 -4.97 19.42 13.75
C GLN A 219 -4.50 18.04 14.23
N THR A 220 -3.93 17.93 15.43
CA THR A 220 -3.45 16.65 15.98
C THR A 220 -4.59 15.72 16.43
N ASP A 221 -5.77 16.26 16.72
CA ASP A 221 -6.91 15.48 17.22
C ASP A 221 -7.67 14.73 16.11
N ALA A 222 -7.71 15.27 14.89
CA ALA A 222 -8.39 14.60 13.78
C ALA A 222 -7.65 13.33 13.31
N VAL A 223 -6.32 13.38 13.25
CA VAL A 223 -5.52 12.22 12.82
C VAL A 223 -5.53 11.11 13.87
N SER A 224 -5.48 11.47 15.16
CA SER A 224 -5.58 10.51 16.24
C SER A 224 -6.97 9.85 16.31
N ALA A 225 -8.04 10.62 16.08
CA ALA A 225 -9.40 10.08 15.97
C ALA A 225 -9.55 9.09 14.80
N VAL A 226 -8.95 9.39 13.64
CA VAL A 226 -8.93 8.47 12.49
C VAL A 226 -8.10 7.21 12.78
N MET A 227 -6.92 7.35 13.41
CA MET A 227 -6.10 6.20 13.80
C MET A 227 -6.76 5.31 14.87
N GLN A 228 -7.62 5.88 15.72
CA GLN A 228 -8.38 5.13 16.72
C GLN A 228 -9.66 4.51 16.17
N SER A 229 -10.02 4.77 14.92
CA SER A 229 -11.20 4.15 14.31
C SER A 229 -11.06 2.63 14.26
N ASP A 230 -12.16 1.92 14.53
CA ASP A 230 -12.24 0.45 14.43
C ASP A 230 -11.83 -0.06 13.03
N MET A 231 -12.07 0.76 12.00
CA MET A 231 -11.61 0.49 10.63
C MET A 231 -10.08 0.51 10.49
N ALA A 232 -9.40 1.49 11.09
CA ALA A 232 -7.95 1.55 11.07
C ALA A 232 -7.33 0.35 11.80
N GLN A 233 -7.89 -0.05 12.94
CA GLN A 233 -7.44 -1.22 13.70
C GLN A 233 -7.58 -2.51 12.89
N LYS A 234 -8.76 -2.76 12.30
CA LYS A 234 -9.01 -3.91 11.41
C LYS A 234 -8.08 -3.91 10.20
N PHE A 235 -7.80 -2.74 9.62
CA PHE A 235 -6.84 -2.62 8.52
C PHE A 235 -5.41 -2.99 8.95
N PHE A 236 -4.94 -2.51 10.12
CA PHE A 236 -3.63 -2.89 10.65
C PHE A 236 -3.54 -4.38 10.98
N GLU A 237 -4.59 -4.96 11.55
CA GLU A 237 -4.68 -6.40 11.82
C GLU A 237 -4.61 -7.21 10.52
N ALA A 238 -5.36 -6.81 9.49
CA ALA A 238 -5.32 -7.44 8.17
C ALA A 238 -3.94 -7.32 7.51
N MET A 239 -3.29 -6.15 7.58
CA MET A 239 -1.93 -5.97 7.07
C MET A 239 -0.90 -6.82 7.82
N ASN A 240 -1.00 -6.89 9.15
CA ASN A 240 -0.11 -7.72 9.96
C ASN A 240 -0.31 -9.21 9.65
N SER A 241 -1.56 -9.67 9.53
CA SER A 241 -1.87 -11.05 9.11
C SER A 241 -1.31 -11.37 7.73
N MET A 242 -1.44 -10.45 6.77
CA MET A 242 -0.87 -10.63 5.43
C MET A 242 0.67 -10.68 5.47
N ARG A 243 1.31 -9.78 6.23
CA ARG A 243 2.75 -9.78 6.45
C ARG A 243 3.23 -11.10 7.04
N ASP A 244 2.54 -11.61 8.06
CA ASP A 244 2.92 -12.83 8.75
C ASP A 244 2.77 -14.04 7.82
N ARG A 245 1.71 -14.11 7.00
CA ARG A 245 1.57 -15.14 5.95
C ARG A 245 2.67 -15.08 4.91
N VAL A 246 3.05 -13.89 4.44
CA VAL A 246 4.15 -13.71 3.49
C VAL A 246 5.47 -14.16 4.10
N LYS A 247 5.70 -13.84 5.38
CA LYS A 247 6.87 -14.28 6.12
C LYS A 247 6.93 -15.80 6.24
N ASP A 248 5.82 -16.44 6.63
CA ASP A 248 5.74 -17.89 6.78
C ASP A 248 5.97 -18.60 5.44
N GLN A 249 5.36 -18.10 4.36
CA GLN A 249 5.57 -18.63 3.01
C GLN A 249 7.03 -18.48 2.56
N LEU A 250 7.66 -17.32 2.82
CA LEU A 250 9.07 -17.10 2.52
C LEU A 250 9.98 -18.02 3.35
N GLN A 251 9.65 -18.25 4.61
CA GLN A 251 10.41 -19.12 5.49
C GLN A 251 10.32 -20.59 5.04
N VAL A 252 9.12 -21.09 4.78
CA VAL A 252 8.93 -22.46 4.26
C VAL A 252 9.63 -22.61 2.91
N TRP A 253 9.51 -21.62 2.03
CA TRP A 253 10.21 -21.63 0.75
C TRP A 253 11.74 -21.68 0.92
N TRP A 254 12.27 -20.92 1.89
CA TRP A 254 13.70 -20.91 2.18
C TRP A 254 14.19 -22.24 2.74
N GLU A 255 13.45 -22.85 3.67
CA GLU A 255 13.81 -24.12 4.33
C GLU A 255 13.79 -25.33 3.38
N VAL A 256 12.96 -25.30 2.34
CA VAL A 256 12.88 -26.38 1.33
C VAL A 256 14.08 -26.38 0.37
N ARG A 257 14.83 -25.28 0.27
CA ARG A 257 15.94 -25.14 -0.69
C ARG A 257 17.22 -25.80 -0.21
N THR A 258 18.02 -26.28 -1.16
CA THR A 258 19.35 -26.84 -0.85
C THR A 258 20.30 -25.74 -0.36
N PRO A 259 21.30 -26.05 0.49
CA PRO A 259 22.27 -25.06 0.98
C PRO A 259 23.02 -24.33 -0.15
N GLN A 260 23.23 -25.00 -1.28
CA GLN A 260 23.88 -24.41 -2.46
C GLN A 260 22.97 -23.36 -3.15
N GLU A 261 21.67 -23.65 -3.30
CA GLU A 261 20.70 -22.69 -3.83
C GLU A 261 20.56 -21.48 -2.90
N GLN A 262 20.45 -21.70 -1.60
CA GLN A 262 20.39 -20.63 -0.59
C GLN A 262 21.60 -19.70 -0.69
N THR A 263 22.81 -20.27 -0.84
CA THR A 263 24.04 -19.49 -1.02
C THR A 263 24.01 -18.66 -2.30
N SER A 264 23.53 -19.24 -3.42
CA SER A 264 23.42 -18.51 -4.68
C SER A 264 22.40 -17.35 -4.62
N ILE A 265 21.27 -17.55 -3.94
CA ILE A 265 20.26 -16.50 -3.69
C ILE A 265 20.88 -15.39 -2.85
N MET A 266 21.60 -15.73 -1.78
CA MET A 266 22.24 -14.77 -0.89
C MET A 266 23.31 -13.93 -1.63
N VAL A 267 24.15 -14.57 -2.45
CA VAL A 267 25.16 -13.87 -3.27
C VAL A 267 24.49 -12.98 -4.31
N ALA A 268 23.42 -13.45 -4.96
CA ALA A 268 22.67 -12.64 -5.92
C ALA A 268 22.00 -11.43 -5.26
N SER A 269 21.39 -11.59 -4.08
CA SER A 269 20.83 -10.49 -3.30
C SER A 269 21.90 -9.48 -2.87
N LEU A 270 23.07 -9.94 -2.41
CA LEU A 270 24.16 -9.06 -2.01
C LEU A 270 24.73 -8.29 -3.21
N ALA A 271 24.93 -8.96 -4.35
CA ALA A 271 25.36 -8.33 -5.58
C ALA A 271 24.33 -7.30 -6.07
N GLY A 272 23.04 -7.65 -6.05
CA GLY A 272 21.95 -6.74 -6.35
C GLY A 272 21.94 -5.52 -5.43
N ALA A 273 22.10 -5.73 -4.13
CA ALA A 273 22.18 -4.66 -3.14
C ALA A 273 23.33 -3.69 -3.42
N LEU A 274 24.53 -4.22 -3.68
CA LEU A 274 25.71 -3.40 -3.99
C LEU A 274 25.54 -2.61 -5.28
N ILE A 275 25.01 -3.25 -6.34
CA ILE A 275 24.74 -2.58 -7.62
C ILE A 275 23.67 -1.49 -7.41
N GLY A 276 22.62 -1.77 -6.66
CA GLY A 276 21.54 -0.82 -6.38
C GLY A 276 22.01 0.38 -5.58
N LEU A 277 22.85 0.14 -4.57
CA LEU A 277 23.49 1.18 -3.77
C LEU A 277 24.38 2.07 -4.63
N LEU A 278 25.27 1.48 -5.43
CA LEU A 278 26.15 2.23 -6.32
C LEU A 278 25.35 3.01 -7.37
N PHE A 279 24.32 2.40 -7.95
CA PHE A 279 23.46 3.04 -8.95
C PHE A 279 22.69 4.23 -8.36
N GLY A 280 22.11 4.09 -7.17
CA GLY A 280 21.42 5.19 -6.49
C GLY A 280 22.35 6.32 -6.05
N LEU A 281 23.61 6.03 -5.71
CA LEU A 281 24.61 7.04 -5.39
C LEU A 281 25.13 7.79 -6.63
N ILE A 282 25.41 7.09 -7.72
CA ILE A 282 25.94 7.68 -8.98
C ILE A 282 24.84 8.43 -9.73
N ALA A 283 23.65 7.84 -9.81
CA ALA A 283 22.56 8.29 -10.65
C ALA A 283 21.22 8.32 -9.89
N PRO A 284 21.09 9.13 -8.82
CA PRO A 284 19.90 9.18 -7.98
C PRO A 284 18.62 9.51 -8.77
N TYR A 285 18.74 10.26 -9.87
CA TYR A 285 17.61 10.58 -10.74
C TYR A 285 17.09 9.40 -11.55
N TRP A 286 17.97 8.47 -11.91
CA TRP A 286 17.58 7.25 -12.61
C TRP A 286 16.99 6.24 -11.63
N ALA A 287 17.59 6.10 -10.44
CA ALA A 287 17.03 5.29 -9.36
C ALA A 287 15.60 5.73 -9.00
N ALA A 288 15.37 7.03 -8.82
CA ALA A 288 14.03 7.55 -8.50
C ALA A 288 13.00 7.29 -9.61
N SER A 289 13.42 7.39 -10.88
CA SER A 289 12.58 7.08 -12.02
C SER A 289 12.20 5.61 -12.06
N PHE A 290 13.19 4.73 -11.85
CA PHE A 290 13.01 3.28 -11.85
C PHE A 290 12.13 2.82 -10.68
N GLU A 291 12.39 3.29 -9.46
CA GLU A 291 11.59 2.97 -8.26
C GLU A 291 10.14 3.42 -8.41
N SER A 292 9.93 4.68 -8.83
CA SER A 292 8.57 5.21 -9.01
C SER A 292 7.81 4.50 -10.14
N ALA A 293 8.51 4.14 -11.22
CA ALA A 293 7.92 3.36 -12.30
C ALA A 293 7.59 1.94 -11.85
N LEU A 294 8.44 1.30 -11.05
CA LEU A 294 8.19 -0.05 -10.52
C LEU A 294 7.02 -0.06 -9.55
N VAL A 295 7.03 0.83 -8.56
CA VAL A 295 5.94 0.96 -7.58
C VAL A 295 4.62 1.30 -8.28
N GLY A 296 4.67 2.24 -9.23
CA GLY A 296 3.51 2.57 -10.07
C GLY A 296 3.01 1.36 -10.88
N ALA A 297 3.92 0.58 -11.47
CA ALA A 297 3.57 -0.64 -12.19
C ALA A 297 2.92 -1.69 -11.28
N ILE A 298 3.44 -1.90 -10.06
CA ILE A 298 2.86 -2.82 -9.08
C ILE A 298 1.44 -2.37 -8.68
N LEU A 299 1.28 -1.08 -8.37
CA LEU A 299 0.00 -0.48 -7.98
C LEU A 299 -1.03 -0.45 -9.12
N MET A 300 -0.60 -0.42 -10.38
CA MET A 300 -1.52 -0.59 -11.50
C MET A 300 -1.89 -2.06 -11.72
N LEU A 301 -0.89 -2.94 -11.68
CA LEU A 301 -1.02 -4.32 -12.14
C LEU A 301 -1.81 -5.16 -11.15
N LEU A 302 -1.53 -5.07 -9.83
CA LEU A 302 -2.21 -5.89 -8.82
C LEU A 302 -3.73 -5.64 -8.78
N PRO A 303 -4.22 -4.40 -8.53
CA PRO A 303 -5.66 -4.14 -8.58
C PRO A 303 -6.21 -4.21 -10.01
N GLY A 304 -5.41 -3.87 -11.02
CA GLY A 304 -5.84 -3.91 -12.42
C GLY A 304 -6.18 -5.32 -12.90
N MET A 305 -5.41 -6.34 -12.50
CA MET A 305 -5.70 -7.74 -12.79
C MET A 305 -7.01 -8.19 -12.13
N ASN A 306 -7.21 -7.86 -10.84
CA ASN A 306 -8.44 -8.20 -10.12
C ASN A 306 -9.68 -7.52 -10.73
N LEU A 307 -9.56 -6.25 -11.13
CA LEU A 307 -10.64 -5.53 -11.80
C LEU A 307 -10.91 -6.07 -13.21
N ALA A 308 -9.86 -6.43 -13.96
CA ALA A 308 -10.01 -6.98 -15.31
C ALA A 308 -10.77 -8.32 -15.30
N GLU A 309 -10.50 -9.19 -14.33
CA GLU A 309 -11.21 -10.47 -14.16
C GLU A 309 -12.72 -10.26 -13.92
N VAL A 310 -13.07 -9.26 -13.10
CA VAL A 310 -14.47 -8.98 -12.74
C VAL A 310 -15.24 -8.27 -13.86
N TYR A 311 -14.63 -7.27 -14.50
CA TYR A 311 -15.32 -6.40 -15.46
C TYR A 311 -15.21 -6.86 -16.91
N ILE A 312 -14.17 -7.64 -17.26
CA ILE A 312 -13.88 -8.03 -18.63
C ILE A 312 -13.46 -9.52 -18.66
N PRO A 313 -14.39 -10.46 -18.41
CA PRO A 313 -14.07 -11.90 -18.39
C PRO A 313 -13.48 -12.40 -19.73
N ALA A 314 -13.77 -11.71 -20.84
CA ALA A 314 -13.21 -12.03 -22.14
C ALA A 314 -11.67 -11.88 -22.24
N VAL A 315 -11.03 -11.14 -21.33
CA VAL A 315 -9.56 -11.00 -21.31
C VAL A 315 -8.84 -12.04 -20.46
N GLU A 316 -9.56 -12.89 -19.71
CA GLU A 316 -8.97 -13.93 -18.86
C GLU A 316 -7.91 -14.81 -19.56
N PRO A 317 -8.08 -15.23 -20.84
CA PRO A 317 -7.07 -16.04 -21.54
C PRO A 317 -5.79 -15.27 -21.86
N TYR A 318 -5.87 -13.94 -21.91
CA TYR A 318 -4.76 -13.04 -22.26
C TYR A 318 -4.09 -12.44 -21.03
N LEU A 319 -4.70 -12.55 -19.84
CA LEU A 319 -4.11 -12.09 -18.61
C LEU A 319 -2.91 -12.98 -18.23
N PRO A 320 -1.82 -12.39 -17.71
CA PRO A 320 -0.65 -13.14 -17.30
C PRO A 320 -0.98 -13.98 -16.06
N ASN A 321 -1.37 -15.24 -16.26
CA ASN A 321 -1.76 -16.13 -15.16
C ASN A 321 -0.57 -16.89 -14.55
N SER A 322 0.62 -16.80 -15.16
CA SER A 322 1.85 -17.38 -14.61
C SER A 322 2.70 -16.33 -13.88
N PRO A 323 3.39 -16.68 -12.77
CA PRO A 323 4.31 -15.76 -12.08
C PRO A 323 5.38 -15.17 -13.01
N ARG A 324 5.83 -15.99 -13.98
CA ARG A 324 6.79 -15.57 -15.01
C ARG A 324 6.21 -14.48 -15.91
N SER A 325 5.00 -14.68 -16.45
CA SER A 325 4.33 -13.69 -17.28
C SER A 325 4.02 -12.40 -16.52
N ILE A 326 3.64 -12.50 -15.24
CA ILE A 326 3.39 -11.32 -14.39
C ILE A 326 4.66 -10.48 -14.26
N LEU A 327 5.80 -11.11 -13.95
CA LEU A 327 7.07 -10.39 -13.79
C LEU A 327 7.61 -9.82 -15.12
N VAL A 328 7.40 -10.52 -16.23
CA VAL A 328 7.72 -9.97 -17.57
C VAL A 328 6.84 -8.75 -17.87
N PHE A 329 5.54 -8.83 -17.59
CA PHE A 329 4.61 -7.72 -17.83
C PHE A 329 4.92 -6.53 -16.91
N LEU A 330 5.23 -6.79 -15.63
CA LEU A 330 5.66 -5.79 -14.67
C LEU A 330 6.96 -5.09 -15.12
N GLY A 331 7.95 -5.87 -15.57
CA GLY A 331 9.20 -5.34 -16.11
C GLY A 331 8.97 -4.46 -17.35
N LEU A 332 8.08 -4.89 -18.24
CA LEU A 332 7.73 -4.16 -19.46
C LEU A 332 7.03 -2.82 -19.15
N ILE A 333 6.05 -2.81 -18.23
CA ILE A 333 5.40 -1.56 -17.78
C ILE A 333 6.40 -0.63 -17.09
N THR A 334 7.31 -1.18 -16.29
CA THR A 334 8.36 -0.41 -15.62
C THR A 334 9.29 0.24 -16.63
N ILE A 335 9.77 -0.50 -17.63
CA ILE A 335 10.62 0.02 -18.71
C ILE A 335 9.91 1.13 -19.49
N ILE A 336 8.63 0.91 -19.86
CA ILE A 336 7.83 1.93 -20.56
C ILE A 336 7.71 3.19 -19.71
N GLY A 337 7.46 3.05 -18.40
CA GLY A 337 7.39 4.18 -17.47
C GLY A 337 8.68 4.99 -17.40
N VAL A 338 9.82 4.30 -17.28
CA VAL A 338 11.14 4.94 -17.29
C VAL A 338 11.39 5.67 -18.61
N LEU A 339 11.04 5.07 -19.75
CA LEU A 339 11.20 5.71 -21.07
C LEU A 339 10.31 6.96 -21.20
N ILE A 340 9.05 6.89 -20.79
CA ILE A 340 8.13 8.03 -20.83
C ILE A 340 8.65 9.16 -19.95
N GLN A 341 9.01 8.88 -18.70
CA GLN A 341 9.61 9.88 -17.81
C GLN A 341 10.86 10.49 -18.45
N TRP A 342 11.75 9.67 -19.01
CA TRP A 342 12.96 10.16 -19.69
C TRP A 342 12.65 11.10 -20.87
N THR A 343 11.67 10.77 -21.71
CA THR A 343 11.28 11.61 -22.86
C THR A 343 10.67 12.95 -22.45
N ILE A 344 9.85 12.98 -21.39
CA ILE A 344 9.25 14.23 -20.87
C ILE A 344 10.36 15.15 -20.34
N PHE A 345 11.32 14.61 -19.60
CA PHE A 345 12.41 15.41 -19.04
C PHE A 345 13.38 15.94 -20.08
N ARG A 346 13.62 15.19 -21.16
CA ARG A 346 14.48 15.66 -22.24
C ARG A 346 13.93 16.94 -22.90
N LYS A 347 12.60 17.02 -23.07
CA LYS A 347 11.95 18.21 -23.65
C LYS A 347 12.07 19.47 -22.78
N SER A 348 12.19 19.34 -21.47
CA SER A 348 12.36 20.50 -20.58
C SER A 348 13.76 21.11 -20.63
N ALA A 349 14.77 20.39 -21.13
CA ALA A 349 16.14 20.92 -21.25
C ALA A 349 16.35 21.80 -22.49
N ASP A 350 15.46 21.72 -23.48
CA ASP A 350 15.52 22.50 -24.74
C ASP A 350 14.75 23.84 -24.67
N LYS A 351 14.23 24.22 -23.50
CA LYS A 351 13.51 25.49 -23.28
C LYS A 351 14.32 26.42 -22.39
#